data_AF-R5VJB6-F1
#
_entry.id   AF-R5VJB6-F1
#
_cell.length_a   1.000
_cell.length_b   1.000
_cell.length_c   1.000
_cell.angle_alpha   90.00
_cell.angle_beta   90.00
_cell.angle_gamma   90.00
#
_symmetry.space_group_name_H-M   'P 1'
#
loop_
_entity.id
_entity.type
_entity.pdbx_description
1 polymer ?
#
loop_
_entity_poly.entity_id
_entity_poly.type
_entity_poly.pdbx_seq_one_letter_code
_entity_poly.pdbx_strand_id
1 'polypeptide(L)'
;MYMYDYYYTGDPWHGAVYDRGFGSLQECLEAYQQERSDMDSQDGKIEKWWIKKQSLAHPEIVQEVVCLGDGRVIDMVQNTARTEEEDDIIDQFFEELWFDFPTPFKKGDIVWEPNKEMSVGHFCEEVYVLEELPTWTAGKFVREKGSYADMANMGYSVNSNGTVYCDHMGNNYMNTEYYKGTYDCGQKILPAISKMLKGEIRVDRLLCEYRKVLADAAEEDMIQTLGYILSEK
;
A
#
# COMPACT_ATOMS: atom_id res chain seq x y z
N MET A 1 19.52 -6.55 -26.56
CA MET A 1 18.37 -7.24 -27.17
C MET A 1 17.13 -6.81 -26.44
N TYR A 2 16.03 -6.61 -27.15
CA TYR A 2 14.73 -6.22 -26.60
C TYR A 2 13.75 -7.37 -26.76
N MET A 3 12.86 -7.57 -25.79
CA MET A 3 11.81 -8.59 -25.80
C MET A 3 10.57 -7.97 -25.15
N TYR A 4 9.41 -8.54 -25.39
CA TYR A 4 8.18 -8.18 -24.66
C TYR A 4 7.44 -9.43 -24.19
N ASP A 5 6.61 -9.24 -23.18
CA ASP A 5 5.66 -10.22 -22.65
C ASP A 5 4.34 -9.46 -22.37
N TYR A 6 3.23 -10.16 -22.23
CA TYR A 6 1.94 -9.58 -21.88
C TYR A 6 1.05 -10.58 -21.14
N TYR A 7 0.13 -10.04 -20.35
CA TYR A 7 -0.89 -10.79 -19.63
C TYR A 7 -2.27 -10.47 -20.20
N TYR A 8 -2.95 -11.51 -20.69
CA TYR A 8 -4.23 -11.43 -21.39
C TYR A 8 -5.32 -12.18 -20.62
N THR A 9 -6.45 -11.54 -20.37
CA THR A 9 -7.52 -12.12 -19.52
C THR A 9 -8.35 -13.22 -20.21
N GLY A 10 -8.32 -13.27 -21.54
CA GLY A 10 -9.14 -14.21 -22.33
C GLY A 10 -8.55 -15.62 -22.46
N ASP A 11 -7.29 -15.82 -22.08
CA ASP A 11 -6.62 -17.12 -22.09
C ASP A 11 -5.57 -17.20 -20.97
N PRO A 12 -5.83 -17.96 -19.88
CA PRO A 12 -4.88 -18.16 -18.79
C PRO A 12 -3.55 -18.81 -19.21
N TRP A 13 -3.47 -19.35 -20.44
CA TRP A 13 -2.31 -20.04 -20.99
C TRP A 13 -1.56 -19.22 -22.04
N HIS A 14 -2.07 -18.04 -22.43
CA HIS A 14 -1.43 -17.14 -23.42
C HIS A 14 -0.78 -15.94 -22.72
N GLY A 15 0.34 -16.21 -22.05
CA GLY A 15 1.33 -15.19 -21.72
C GLY A 15 2.48 -15.35 -22.71
N ALA A 16 2.89 -14.28 -23.39
CA ALA A 16 4.02 -14.34 -24.30
C ALA A 16 5.33 -14.43 -23.52
N VAL A 17 5.67 -15.63 -23.03
CA VAL A 17 7.02 -15.99 -22.57
C VAL A 17 8.00 -15.34 -23.54
N TYR A 18 8.98 -14.57 -23.05
CA TYR A 18 9.93 -13.75 -23.83
C TYR A 18 10.58 -14.47 -25.04
N ASP A 19 9.81 -14.75 -26.09
CA ASP A 19 10.09 -15.78 -27.09
C ASP A 19 10.81 -15.19 -28.30
N ARG A 20 10.67 -13.87 -28.50
CA ARG A 20 11.27 -13.14 -29.62
C ARG A 20 12.16 -12.01 -29.13
N GLY A 21 13.42 -12.05 -29.58
CA GLY A 21 14.41 -11.01 -29.37
C GLY A 21 14.52 -10.07 -30.56
N PHE A 22 14.59 -8.77 -30.28
CA PHE A 22 14.69 -7.68 -31.24
C PHE A 22 15.99 -6.89 -31.05
N GLY A 23 16.53 -6.36 -32.15
CA GLY A 23 17.76 -5.57 -32.14
C GLY A 23 17.59 -4.17 -31.57
N SER A 24 16.38 -3.60 -31.72
CA SER A 24 16.02 -2.27 -31.25
C SER A 24 14.70 -2.25 -30.47
N LEU A 25 14.52 -1.21 -29.64
CA LEU A 25 13.27 -0.97 -28.92
C LEU A 25 12.09 -0.74 -29.88
N GLN A 26 12.35 -0.03 -30.98
CA GLN A 26 11.32 0.30 -31.95
C GLN A 26 10.75 -0.96 -32.61
N GLU A 27 11.60 -1.85 -33.11
CA GLU A 27 11.16 -3.12 -33.70
C GLU A 27 10.36 -3.98 -32.70
N CYS A 28 10.78 -3.97 -31.43
CA CYS A 28 10.11 -4.68 -30.35
C CYS A 28 8.70 -4.12 -30.09
N LEU A 29 8.56 -2.80 -30.05
CA LEU A 29 7.29 -2.12 -29.84
C LEU A 29 6.34 -2.29 -31.03
N GLU A 30 6.85 -2.21 -32.25
CA GLU A 30 6.08 -2.43 -33.47
C GLU A 30 5.53 -3.86 -33.52
N ALA A 31 6.36 -4.86 -33.18
CA ALA A 31 5.92 -6.25 -33.09
C ALA A 31 4.83 -6.47 -32.03
N TYR A 32 5.01 -5.89 -30.83
CA TYR A 32 3.98 -5.93 -29.78
C TYR A 32 2.66 -5.29 -30.23
N GLN A 33 2.72 -4.11 -30.86
CA GLN A 33 1.52 -3.41 -31.35
C GLN A 33 0.77 -4.20 -32.41
N GLN A 34 1.51 -4.90 -33.28
CA GLN A 34 0.93 -5.78 -34.28
C GLN A 34 0.18 -6.95 -33.64
N GLU A 35 0.81 -7.68 -32.71
CA GLU A 35 0.17 -8.81 -32.02
C GLU A 35 -1.02 -8.38 -31.16
N ARG A 36 -0.91 -7.23 -30.49
CA ARG A 36 -2.03 -6.64 -29.76
C ARG A 36 -3.22 -6.35 -30.68
N SER A 37 -2.98 -5.78 -31.86
CA SER A 37 -4.04 -5.48 -32.82
C SER A 37 -4.74 -6.75 -33.29
N ASP A 38 -4.01 -7.85 -33.44
CA ASP A 38 -4.57 -9.15 -33.79
C ASP A 38 -5.42 -9.74 -32.65
N MET A 39 -5.05 -9.50 -31.38
CA MET A 39 -5.75 -10.04 -30.20
C MET A 39 -6.93 -9.20 -29.68
N ASP A 40 -6.89 -7.86 -29.82
CA ASP A 40 -8.02 -6.97 -29.49
C ASP A 40 -9.24 -7.23 -30.40
N SER A 41 -9.13 -8.12 -31.39
CA SER A 41 -10.23 -8.64 -32.20
C SER A 41 -11.01 -9.81 -31.55
N GLN A 42 -10.57 -10.31 -30.39
CA GLN A 42 -11.18 -11.40 -29.60
C GLN A 42 -11.71 -10.90 -28.22
N ASP A 43 -12.55 -11.68 -27.53
CA ASP A 43 -13.31 -11.33 -26.30
C ASP A 43 -12.46 -11.04 -25.02
N GLY A 44 -11.16 -10.81 -25.13
CA GLY A 44 -10.26 -10.50 -24.00
C GLY A 44 -9.47 -9.20 -24.20
N LYS A 45 -8.82 -8.74 -23.13
CA LYS A 45 -7.99 -7.52 -23.13
C LYS A 45 -6.62 -7.80 -22.53
N ILE A 46 -5.61 -7.07 -23.00
CA ILE A 46 -4.31 -7.00 -22.31
C ILE A 46 -4.48 -6.15 -21.06
N GLU A 47 -4.13 -6.69 -19.89
CA GLU A 47 -4.16 -5.92 -18.64
C GLU A 47 -2.79 -5.36 -18.27
N LYS A 48 -1.73 -6.11 -18.55
CA LYS A 48 -0.34 -5.72 -18.31
C LYS A 48 0.55 -6.22 -19.44
N TRP A 49 1.65 -5.51 -19.69
CA TRP A 49 2.68 -5.92 -20.62
C TRP A 49 4.05 -5.40 -20.17
N TRP A 50 5.09 -6.11 -20.60
CA TRP A 50 6.47 -5.89 -20.21
C TRP A 50 7.32 -5.61 -21.43
N ILE A 51 8.29 -4.72 -21.30
CA ILE A 51 9.43 -4.64 -22.23
C ILE A 51 10.69 -4.95 -21.45
N LYS A 52 11.44 -5.93 -21.93
CA LYS A 52 12.72 -6.32 -21.37
C LYS A 52 13.85 -5.97 -22.32
N LYS A 53 14.82 -5.20 -21.85
CA LYS A 53 16.13 -5.00 -22.48
C LYS A 53 17.18 -5.83 -21.74
N GLN A 54 17.84 -6.72 -22.45
CA GLN A 54 18.88 -7.60 -21.91
C GLN A 54 20.20 -7.41 -22.65
N SER A 55 21.30 -7.37 -21.89
CA SER A 55 22.65 -7.42 -22.46
C SER A 55 22.94 -8.81 -23.02
N LEU A 56 23.51 -8.88 -24.22
CA LEU A 56 23.89 -10.15 -24.84
C LEU A 56 25.20 -10.70 -24.27
N ALA A 57 26.10 -9.82 -23.83
CA ALA A 57 27.38 -10.22 -23.24
C ALA A 57 27.24 -10.62 -21.77
N HIS A 58 26.24 -10.06 -21.10
CA HIS A 58 25.98 -10.19 -19.66
C HIS A 58 24.47 -10.39 -19.45
N PRO A 59 23.91 -11.59 -19.73
CA PRO A 59 22.46 -11.84 -19.70
C PRO A 59 21.76 -11.49 -18.37
N GLU A 60 22.51 -11.47 -17.28
CA GLU A 60 22.07 -11.03 -15.95
C GLU A 60 21.75 -9.53 -15.88
N ILE A 61 22.33 -8.70 -16.76
CA ILE A 61 22.01 -7.27 -16.86
C ILE A 61 20.72 -7.10 -17.66
N VAL A 62 19.66 -6.73 -16.95
CA VAL A 62 18.30 -6.59 -17.46
C VAL A 62 17.70 -5.26 -17.03
N GLN A 63 17.01 -4.59 -17.95
CA GLN A 63 16.09 -3.51 -17.63
C GLN A 63 14.70 -3.91 -18.12
N GLU A 64 13.70 -3.83 -17.26
CA GLU A 64 12.33 -4.20 -17.57
C GLU A 64 11.39 -3.05 -17.20
N VAL A 65 10.42 -2.77 -18.07
CA VAL A 65 9.39 -1.77 -17.83
C VAL A 65 8.05 -2.48 -17.87
N VAL A 66 7.24 -2.29 -16.83
CA VAL A 66 5.90 -2.85 -16.72
C VAL A 66 4.89 -1.75 -16.99
N CYS A 67 3.97 -2.04 -17.89
CA CYS A 67 2.92 -1.14 -18.31
C CYS A 67 1.55 -1.81 -18.14
N LEU A 68 0.53 -1.01 -17.82
CA LEU A 68 -0.86 -1.43 -17.94
C LEU A 68 -1.25 -1.56 -19.43
N GLY A 69 -2.35 -2.25 -19.69
CA GLY A 69 -2.91 -2.41 -21.05
C GLY A 69 -3.22 -1.10 -21.77
N ASP A 70 -3.44 -0.01 -21.04
CA ASP A 70 -3.61 1.34 -21.57
C ASP A 70 -2.29 2.08 -21.87
N GLY A 71 -1.15 1.45 -21.58
CA GLY A 71 0.20 1.98 -21.82
C GLY A 71 0.79 2.81 -20.68
N ARG A 72 0.09 3.00 -19.56
CA ARG A 72 0.68 3.67 -18.38
C ARG A 72 1.74 2.77 -17.75
N VAL A 73 2.94 3.33 -17.55
CA VAL A 73 4.03 2.68 -16.81
C VAL A 73 3.63 2.57 -15.34
N ILE A 74 3.77 1.38 -14.76
CA ILE A 74 3.48 1.11 -13.35
C ILE A 74 4.70 0.63 -12.57
N ASP A 75 5.72 0.11 -13.25
CA ASP A 75 6.95 -0.34 -12.61
C ASP A 75 8.14 -0.32 -13.58
N MET A 76 9.34 -0.21 -13.02
CA MET A 76 10.62 -0.29 -13.74
C MET A 76 11.62 -1.08 -12.91
N VAL A 77 11.98 -2.27 -13.39
CA VAL A 77 12.92 -3.17 -12.72
C VAL A 77 14.28 -3.11 -13.42
N GLN A 78 15.36 -3.02 -12.65
CA GLN A 78 16.71 -3.06 -13.20
C GLN A 78 17.57 -4.07 -12.43
N ASN A 79 18.01 -5.12 -13.13
CA ASN A 79 19.08 -6.00 -12.66
C ASN A 79 20.40 -5.56 -13.32
N THR A 80 21.44 -5.38 -12.51
CA THR A 80 22.75 -4.85 -12.97
C THR A 80 23.89 -5.84 -12.82
N ALA A 81 23.62 -7.15 -12.76
CA ALA A 81 24.63 -8.20 -12.50
C ALA A 81 25.28 -8.10 -11.11
N ARG A 82 24.56 -7.53 -10.14
CA ARG A 82 25.10 -7.35 -8.80
C ARG A 82 25.36 -8.70 -8.14
N THR A 83 26.37 -8.74 -7.29
CA THR A 83 26.55 -9.89 -6.40
C THR A 83 25.44 -9.89 -5.35
N GLU A 84 25.17 -11.05 -4.73
CA GLU A 84 24.25 -11.12 -3.59
C GLU A 84 24.65 -10.12 -2.49
N GLU A 85 25.95 -9.91 -2.26
CA GLU A 85 26.45 -8.92 -1.30
C GLU A 85 26.12 -7.48 -1.71
N GLU A 86 26.18 -7.14 -3.00
CA GLU A 86 25.82 -5.81 -3.50
C GLU A 86 24.31 -5.56 -3.45
N ASP A 87 23.50 -6.59 -3.73
CA ASP A 87 22.04 -6.50 -3.56
C ASP A 87 21.66 -6.41 -2.07
N ASP A 88 22.27 -7.21 -1.20
CA ASP A 88 22.10 -7.12 0.26
C ASP A 88 22.46 -5.73 0.79
N ILE A 89 23.55 -5.13 0.31
CA ILE A 89 23.94 -3.77 0.69
C ILE A 89 22.87 -2.77 0.24
N ILE A 90 22.34 -2.88 -0.97
CA ILE A 90 21.35 -1.93 -1.48
C ILE A 90 20.02 -2.06 -0.77
N ASP A 91 19.57 -3.30 -0.54
CA ASP A 91 18.34 -3.61 0.15
C ASP A 91 18.43 -3.16 1.62
N GLN A 92 19.53 -3.48 2.32
CA GLN A 92 19.73 -3.03 3.70
C GLN A 92 20.01 -1.54 3.82
N PHE A 93 20.62 -0.91 2.80
CA PHE A 93 21.01 0.50 2.90
C PHE A 93 19.82 1.41 3.20
N PHE A 94 18.68 1.20 2.55
CA PHE A 94 17.49 2.01 2.82
C PHE A 94 16.78 1.61 4.12
N GLU A 95 16.82 0.34 4.51
CA GLU A 95 16.28 -0.14 5.78
C GLU A 95 17.03 0.45 6.99
N GLU A 96 18.33 0.76 6.84
CA GLU A 96 19.16 1.36 7.88
C GLU A 96 19.06 2.90 7.92
N LEU A 97 18.20 3.52 7.10
CA LEU A 97 18.01 4.96 7.07
C LEU A 97 16.73 5.39 7.78
N TRP A 98 16.90 6.33 8.71
CA TRP A 98 15.81 7.11 9.26
C TRP A 98 15.81 8.53 8.68
N PHE A 99 14.66 8.98 8.22
CA PHE A 99 14.50 10.33 7.70
C PHE A 99 13.62 11.18 8.61
N ASP A 100 13.97 12.46 8.75
CA ASP A 100 13.19 13.49 9.47
C ASP A 100 12.56 14.47 8.46
N PHE A 101 11.57 13.99 7.71
CA PHE A 101 10.82 14.85 6.82
C PHE A 101 9.73 15.59 7.58
N PRO A 102 9.60 16.91 7.38
CA PRO A 102 8.53 17.67 8.00
C PRO A 102 7.17 17.21 7.45
N THR A 103 6.23 16.96 8.34
CA THR A 103 4.86 16.56 8.00
C THR A 103 3.86 17.64 8.37
N PRO A 104 2.71 17.76 7.66
CA PRO A 104 1.65 18.72 8.02
C PRO A 104 0.82 18.29 9.24
N PHE A 105 0.97 17.04 9.70
CA PHE A 105 0.13 16.43 10.73
C PHE A 105 0.37 16.97 12.13
N LYS A 106 -0.64 16.81 12.99
CA LYS A 106 -0.59 17.09 14.43
C LYS A 106 -1.26 15.99 15.23
N LYS A 107 -0.91 15.91 16.51
CA LYS A 107 -1.56 14.99 17.46
C LYS A 107 -3.08 15.17 17.43
N GLY A 108 -3.78 14.05 17.34
CA GLY A 108 -5.24 13.99 17.21
C GLY A 108 -5.76 14.14 15.78
N ASP A 109 -4.92 14.25 14.75
CA ASP A 109 -5.40 14.21 13.36
C ASP A 109 -5.88 12.80 12.98
N ILE A 110 -6.91 12.73 12.15
CA ILE A 110 -7.49 11.46 11.66
C ILE A 110 -6.90 11.19 10.28
N VAL A 111 -6.23 10.06 10.16
CA VAL A 111 -5.37 9.73 9.02
C VAL A 111 -5.53 8.25 8.64
N TRP A 112 -4.95 7.87 7.50
CA TRP A 112 -4.94 6.51 6.98
C TRP A 112 -3.76 6.32 6.02
N GLU A 113 -3.47 5.07 5.65
CA GLU A 113 -2.49 4.71 4.62
C GLU A 113 -3.24 4.19 3.37
N PRO A 114 -3.23 4.92 2.23
CA PRO A 114 -3.98 4.53 1.05
C PRO A 114 -3.31 3.40 0.25
N ASN A 115 -1.98 3.29 0.30
CA ASN A 115 -1.21 2.37 -0.52
C ASN A 115 -0.91 1.06 0.22
N LYS A 116 -1.83 0.11 0.07
CA LYS A 116 -1.76 -1.22 0.70
C LYS A 116 -0.67 -2.13 0.13
N GLU A 117 -0.19 -1.87 -1.10
CA GLU A 117 0.79 -2.73 -1.77
C GLU A 117 2.22 -2.58 -1.22
N MET A 118 2.52 -1.48 -0.50
CA MET A 118 3.84 -1.25 0.12
C MET A 118 3.87 -1.62 1.61
N SER A 119 2.75 -2.03 2.18
CA SER A 119 2.62 -2.39 3.60
C SER A 119 3.10 -3.83 3.79
N VAL A 120 4.41 -4.02 3.91
CA VAL A 120 4.99 -5.33 4.30
C VAL A 120 4.65 -5.57 5.78
N GLY A 121 3.61 -6.36 6.05
CA GLY A 121 3.18 -6.71 7.40
C GLY A 121 1.78 -6.20 7.78
N HIS A 122 1.13 -6.91 8.69
CA HIS A 122 -0.28 -6.75 9.09
C HIS A 122 -0.60 -5.48 9.91
N PHE A 123 0.12 -4.38 9.74
CA PHE A 123 0.21 -3.39 10.83
C PHE A 123 -0.91 -2.35 10.94
N CYS A 124 -1.69 -2.04 9.90
CA CYS A 124 -3.01 -1.42 10.07
C CYS A 124 -3.69 -1.26 8.70
N GLU A 125 -4.83 -1.92 8.47
CA GLU A 125 -5.61 -1.73 7.23
C GLU A 125 -6.55 -0.52 7.29
N GLU A 126 -6.52 0.24 8.40
CA GLU A 126 -7.66 1.02 8.84
C GLU A 126 -7.31 2.46 9.23
N VAL A 127 -8.35 3.29 9.24
CA VAL A 127 -8.33 4.69 9.68
C VAL A 127 -7.94 4.75 11.15
N TYR A 128 -7.13 5.73 11.52
CA TYR A 128 -6.68 5.90 12.90
C TYR A 128 -6.56 7.37 13.29
N VAL A 129 -6.55 7.63 14.61
CA VAL A 129 -6.22 8.93 15.18
C VAL A 129 -4.76 8.96 15.57
N LEU A 130 -4.00 9.87 14.99
CA LEU A 130 -2.57 10.01 15.21
C LEU A 130 -2.26 10.48 16.63
N GLU A 131 -1.50 9.68 17.38
CA GLU A 131 -1.03 10.02 18.73
C GLU A 131 0.36 10.63 18.68
N GLU A 132 1.25 10.03 17.89
CA GLU A 132 2.66 10.38 17.82
C GLU A 132 3.23 10.10 16.44
N LEU A 133 4.13 10.99 15.99
CA LEU A 133 5.02 10.74 14.87
C LEU A 133 6.46 10.59 15.36
N PRO A 134 7.26 9.72 14.73
CA PRO A 134 8.65 9.54 15.10
C PRO A 134 9.45 10.84 14.97
N THR A 135 9.07 11.74 14.07
CA THR A 135 9.72 13.05 13.90
C THR A 135 9.46 14.02 15.07
N TRP A 136 8.37 13.84 15.82
CA TRP A 136 8.03 14.71 16.96
C TRP A 136 8.81 14.34 18.23
N THR A 137 9.09 13.05 18.41
CA THR A 137 9.68 12.50 19.63
C THR A 137 11.08 11.95 19.43
N ALA A 138 11.62 11.99 18.20
CA ALA A 138 12.97 11.55 17.87
C ALA A 138 14.03 12.19 18.80
N GLY A 139 14.48 11.39 19.75
CA GLY A 139 15.60 11.69 20.62
C GLY A 139 16.93 11.60 19.88
N LYS A 140 18.02 11.94 20.59
CA LYS A 140 19.38 11.91 20.03
C LYS A 140 19.74 10.56 19.41
N PHE A 141 19.32 9.45 20.03
CA PHE A 141 19.63 8.10 19.56
C PHE A 141 19.02 7.82 18.18
N VAL A 142 17.70 8.05 18.01
CA VAL A 142 17.01 7.85 16.72
C VAL A 142 17.61 8.75 15.62
N ARG A 143 17.98 9.98 15.96
CA ARG A 143 18.63 10.89 14.99
C ARG A 143 20.02 10.45 14.54
N GLU A 144 20.73 9.68 15.35
CA GLU A 144 22.10 9.21 15.04
C GLU A 144 22.15 7.76 14.54
N LYS A 145 21.15 6.95 14.90
CA LYS A 145 21.15 5.47 14.76
C LYS A 145 19.79 4.89 14.36
N GLY A 146 18.80 5.73 14.10
CA GLY A 146 17.48 5.27 13.68
C GLY A 146 17.53 4.60 12.31
N SER A 147 16.58 3.70 12.11
CA SER A 147 16.37 2.91 10.90
C SER A 147 14.98 3.16 10.32
N TYR A 148 14.66 2.50 9.22
CA TYR A 148 13.32 2.50 8.64
C TYR A 148 12.25 2.03 9.65
N ALA A 149 12.59 1.06 10.52
CA ALA A 149 11.69 0.58 11.56
C ALA A 149 11.27 1.68 12.57
N ASP A 150 12.09 2.72 12.73
CA ASP A 150 11.80 3.88 13.58
C ASP A 150 10.95 4.94 12.86
N MET A 151 10.47 4.67 11.64
CA MET A 151 9.61 5.58 10.86
C MET A 151 8.11 5.26 11.00
N ALA A 152 7.72 4.29 11.82
CA ALA A 152 6.32 3.94 12.07
C ALA A 152 5.61 4.98 12.96
N ASN A 153 4.33 5.23 12.67
CA ASN A 153 3.50 6.13 13.48
C ASN A 153 2.98 5.41 14.72
N MET A 154 2.47 6.14 15.70
CA MET A 154 1.60 5.58 16.74
C MET A 154 0.23 6.25 16.68
N GLY A 155 -0.82 5.48 16.91
CA GLY A 155 -2.16 6.02 16.93
C GLY A 155 -3.19 5.10 17.54
N TYR A 156 -4.43 5.58 17.56
CA TYR A 156 -5.59 4.83 18.04
C TYR A 156 -6.47 4.40 16.87
N SER A 157 -6.79 3.12 16.80
CA SER A 157 -7.77 2.58 15.84
C SER A 157 -8.77 1.67 16.56
N VAL A 158 -9.67 1.04 15.81
CA VAL A 158 -10.82 0.30 16.34
C VAL A 158 -10.90 -1.05 15.67
N ASN A 159 -10.88 -2.13 16.44
CA ASN A 159 -11.11 -3.47 15.91
C ASN A 159 -12.55 -3.61 15.40
N SER A 160 -12.80 -4.62 14.55
CA SER A 160 -14.15 -4.95 14.05
C SER A 160 -15.20 -5.12 15.17
N ASN A 161 -14.81 -5.62 16.35
CA ASN A 161 -15.68 -5.75 17.51
C ASN A 161 -15.91 -4.43 18.31
N GLY A 162 -15.49 -3.30 17.76
CA GLY A 162 -15.61 -1.97 18.37
C GLY A 162 -14.56 -1.64 19.43
N THR A 163 -13.63 -2.54 19.75
CA THR A 163 -12.60 -2.25 20.78
C THR A 163 -11.54 -1.29 20.27
N VAL A 164 -11.29 -0.21 21.03
CA VAL A 164 -10.21 0.74 20.74
C VAL A 164 -8.87 0.17 21.17
N TYR A 165 -7.87 0.23 20.30
CA TYR A 165 -6.47 -0.13 20.59
C TYR A 165 -5.53 1.01 20.20
N CYS A 166 -4.31 0.99 20.75
CA CYS A 166 -3.23 1.91 20.41
C CYS A 166 -2.00 1.08 20.08
N ASP A 167 -1.42 1.30 18.90
CA ASP A 167 -0.29 0.53 18.40
C ASP A 167 0.49 1.34 17.35
N HIS A 168 1.54 0.72 16.81
CA HIS A 168 2.23 1.19 15.62
C HIS A 168 1.28 1.16 14.42
N MET A 169 1.05 2.32 13.83
CA MET A 169 0.12 2.52 12.72
C MET A 169 0.88 2.67 11.41
N GLY A 170 0.70 1.70 10.52
CA GLY A 170 1.41 1.65 9.24
C GLY A 170 2.92 1.44 9.41
N ASN A 171 3.61 1.24 8.28
CA ASN A 171 5.05 0.96 8.29
C ASN A 171 5.89 2.24 8.24
N ASN A 172 5.37 3.31 7.63
CA ASN A 172 6.12 4.54 7.43
C ASN A 172 5.22 5.78 7.42
N TYR A 173 5.57 6.79 8.20
CA TYR A 173 4.83 8.04 8.29
C TYR A 173 4.67 8.78 6.95
N MET A 174 5.58 8.55 5.99
CA MET A 174 5.51 9.16 4.66
C MET A 174 4.34 8.65 3.82
N ASN A 175 3.82 7.46 4.12
CA ASN A 175 2.67 6.89 3.43
C ASN A 175 1.33 7.39 4.01
N THR A 176 1.38 8.25 5.04
CA THR A 176 0.19 8.69 5.75
C THR A 176 -0.50 9.83 5.02
N GLU A 177 -1.83 9.76 4.93
CA GLU A 177 -2.67 10.82 4.37
C GLU A 177 -3.82 11.20 5.31
N TYR A 178 -4.38 12.40 5.13
CA TYR A 178 -5.61 12.79 5.83
C TYR A 178 -6.79 11.93 5.37
N TYR A 179 -7.49 11.35 6.33
CA TYR A 179 -8.71 10.60 6.04
C TYR A 179 -9.88 11.55 5.74
N LYS A 180 -10.57 11.32 4.63
CA LYS A 180 -11.73 12.13 4.17
C LYS A 180 -12.99 11.31 3.93
N GLY A 181 -12.95 10.02 4.25
CA GLY A 181 -14.05 9.09 4.04
C GLY A 181 -15.09 9.12 5.16
N THR A 182 -15.96 8.12 5.14
CA THR A 182 -17.01 7.89 6.13
C THR A 182 -16.58 6.83 7.13
N TYR A 183 -17.03 6.96 8.38
CA TYR A 183 -16.73 5.98 9.43
C TYR A 183 -17.74 4.85 9.45
N ASP A 184 -17.26 3.61 9.50
CA ASP A 184 -18.06 2.46 9.87
C ASP A 184 -18.46 2.53 11.34
N CYS A 185 -19.40 1.70 11.79
CA CYS A 185 -20.03 1.88 13.10
C CYS A 185 -19.03 1.96 14.26
N GLY A 186 -18.08 1.04 14.35
CA GLY A 186 -17.01 1.09 15.35
C GLY A 186 -16.10 2.33 15.21
N GLN A 187 -15.79 2.74 13.98
CA GLN A 187 -14.93 3.89 13.69
C GLN A 187 -15.57 5.25 14.06
N LYS A 188 -16.89 5.30 14.32
CA LYS A 188 -17.59 6.52 14.79
C LYS A 188 -17.03 7.05 16.11
N ILE A 189 -16.22 6.28 16.85
CA ILE A 189 -15.51 6.75 18.04
C ILE A 189 -14.25 7.60 17.73
N LEU A 190 -13.64 7.44 16.56
CA LEU A 190 -12.37 8.11 16.19
C LEU A 190 -12.46 9.65 16.32
N PRO A 191 -13.55 10.34 15.91
CA PRO A 191 -13.69 11.77 16.16
C PRO A 191 -13.67 12.17 17.63
N ALA A 192 -14.20 11.34 18.54
CA ALA A 192 -14.16 11.62 19.98
C ALA A 192 -12.74 11.44 20.53
N ILE A 193 -12.01 10.42 20.07
CA ILE A 193 -10.60 10.22 20.43
C ILE A 193 -9.76 11.41 19.93
N SER A 194 -9.95 11.83 18.68
CA SER A 194 -9.32 13.04 18.11
C SER A 194 -9.51 14.26 18.99
N LYS A 195 -10.76 14.53 19.40
CA LYS A 195 -11.08 15.65 20.30
C LYS A 195 -10.44 15.49 21.68
N MET A 196 -10.35 14.28 22.21
CA MET A 196 -9.69 14.05 23.50
C MET A 196 -8.20 14.37 23.40
N LEU A 197 -7.53 13.88 22.36
CA LEU A 197 -6.10 14.12 22.14
C LEU A 197 -5.78 15.61 21.89
N LYS A 198 -6.73 16.32 21.29
CA LYS A 198 -6.68 17.78 21.11
C LYS A 198 -7.04 18.57 22.38
N GLY A 199 -7.44 17.90 23.46
CA GLY A 199 -7.85 18.52 24.72
C GLY A 199 -9.23 19.18 24.68
N GLU A 200 -10.02 18.93 23.63
CA GLU A 200 -11.35 19.51 23.43
C GLU A 200 -12.44 18.80 24.26
N ILE A 201 -12.22 17.52 24.59
CA ILE A 201 -13.09 16.76 25.49
C ILE A 201 -12.28 16.05 26.57
N ARG A 202 -12.93 15.82 27.71
CA ARG A 202 -12.37 15.03 28.80
C ARG A 202 -12.66 13.54 28.60
N VAL A 203 -11.89 12.69 29.29
CA VAL A 203 -12.03 11.23 29.27
C VAL A 203 -13.45 10.77 29.64
N ASP A 204 -14.11 11.42 30.60
CA ASP A 204 -15.49 11.08 30.96
C ASP A 204 -16.48 11.27 29.80
N ARG A 205 -16.27 12.30 28.96
CA ARG A 205 -17.06 12.49 27.75
C ARG A 205 -16.73 11.45 26.69
N LEU A 206 -15.45 11.10 26.50
CA LEU A 206 -15.04 10.02 25.60
C LEU A 206 -15.72 8.70 25.98
N LEU A 207 -15.72 8.33 27.26
CA LEU A 207 -16.36 7.10 27.74
C LEU A 207 -17.87 7.07 27.47
N CYS A 208 -18.54 8.22 27.58
CA CYS A 208 -19.94 8.35 27.22
C CYS A 208 -20.20 8.15 25.72
N GLU A 209 -19.37 8.71 24.84
CA GLU A 209 -19.51 8.48 23.39
C GLU A 209 -19.17 7.03 23.03
N TYR A 210 -18.14 6.45 23.64
CA TYR A 210 -17.73 5.07 23.39
C TYR A 210 -18.83 4.07 23.71
N ARG A 211 -19.55 4.27 24.83
CA ARG A 211 -20.71 3.44 25.19
C ARG A 211 -21.83 3.48 24.15
N LYS A 212 -22.07 4.64 23.52
CA LYS A 212 -23.09 4.76 22.47
C LYS A 212 -22.64 4.02 21.21
N VAL A 213 -21.40 4.23 20.79
CA VAL A 213 -20.84 3.56 19.62
C VAL A 213 -20.89 2.03 19.76
N LEU A 214 -20.54 1.49 20.93
CA LEU A 214 -20.65 0.05 21.18
C LEU A 214 -22.10 -0.46 21.15
N ALA A 215 -23.06 0.34 21.62
CA ALA A 215 -24.47 -0.03 21.57
C ALA A 215 -24.98 -0.06 20.12
N ASP A 216 -24.64 0.97 19.32
CA ASP A 216 -24.99 1.06 17.90
C ASP A 216 -24.35 -0.09 17.10
N ALA A 217 -23.09 -0.42 17.38
CA ALA A 217 -22.37 -1.51 16.70
C ALA A 217 -23.00 -2.88 17.00
N ALA A 218 -23.37 -3.13 18.27
CA ALA A 218 -24.06 -4.36 18.65
C ALA A 218 -25.46 -4.48 18.00
N GLU A 219 -26.17 -3.37 17.82
CA GLU A 219 -27.45 -3.35 17.12
C GLU A 219 -27.29 -3.69 15.63
N GLU A 220 -26.31 -3.07 14.94
CA GLU A 220 -26.01 -3.36 13.52
C GLU A 220 -25.59 -4.83 13.31
N ASP A 221 -24.71 -5.38 14.15
CA ASP A 221 -24.31 -6.80 14.10
C ASP A 221 -25.51 -7.76 14.26
N MET A 222 -26.43 -7.45 15.17
CA MET A 222 -27.65 -8.25 15.36
C MET A 222 -28.57 -8.19 14.14
N ILE A 223 -28.75 -7.01 13.55
CA ILE A 223 -29.57 -6.84 12.33
C ILE A 223 -28.97 -7.63 11.18
N GLN A 224 -27.65 -7.56 10.98
CA GLN A 224 -26.96 -8.27 9.90
C GLN A 224 -27.06 -9.79 10.07
N THR A 225 -26.86 -10.28 11.30
CA THR A 225 -27.02 -11.71 11.64
C THR A 225 -28.44 -12.20 11.36
N LEU A 226 -29.46 -11.44 11.76
CA LEU A 226 -30.86 -11.78 11.51
C LEU A 226 -31.20 -11.75 10.01
N GLY A 227 -30.69 -10.77 9.26
CA GLY A 227 -30.86 -10.68 7.82
C GLY A 227 -30.28 -11.89 7.09
N TYR A 228 -29.09 -12.35 7.48
CA TYR A 228 -28.46 -13.55 6.93
C TYR A 228 -29.33 -14.80 7.15
N ILE A 229 -29.76 -15.03 8.39
CA ILE A 229 -30.62 -16.18 8.77
C ILE A 229 -31.94 -16.19 7.98
N LEU A 230 -32.50 -15.01 7.70
CA LEU A 230 -33.76 -14.88 6.95
C LEU A 230 -33.57 -15.05 5.44
N SER A 231 -32.37 -14.84 4.91
CA SER A 231 -32.05 -15.00 3.48
C SER A 231 -31.72 -16.43 3.05
N GLU A 232 -31.34 -17.30 4.01
CA GLU A 232 -31.06 -18.72 3.78
C GLU A 232 -32.31 -19.62 3.87
N LYS A 233 -33.50 -19.04 4.01
CA LYS A 233 -34.81 -19.74 4.01
C LYS A 233 -35.61 -19.40 2.76
#